data_AF-A0A9P6LV33-F1
#
_entry.id   AF-A0A9P6LV33-F1
#
_cell.length_a   1.000
_cell.length_b   1.000
_cell.length_c   1.000
_cell.angle_alpha   90.00
_cell.angle_beta   90.00
_cell.angle_gamma   90.00
#
_symmetry.space_group_name_H-M   'P 1'
#
loop_
_entity.id
_entity.type
_entity.pdbx_description
1 polymer ?
#
loop_
_entity_poly.entity_id
_entity_poly.type
_entity_poly.pdbx_seq_one_letter_code
_entity_poly.pdbx_strand_id
1 'polypeptide(L)'
;HHATLPVFDAPLTSLQFHPYSPTLVIPTANNVFYVFNVETRRLTDWSREYSSDKHFPTKFLGLKDKIQGIAFNPARRNTLLIWGATYLCHVDLDQGVGDRNAILNVSKRKRVDRAKDEIRKQQLERRMKRYAALGIDPMPELESGKAVVVLDGKKGRQVLTAATNHLEEEKEEEFNFQLLHKFQPLMFVDFVGDNSLVVIELPFIKILSGLPPSYYRASYGT
;
A
#
# COMPACT_ATOMS: atom_id res chain seq x y z
N HIS A 1 18.84 -11.90 -32.64
CA HIS A 1 17.96 -10.71 -32.50
C HIS A 1 18.26 -10.05 -31.16
N HIS A 2 18.41 -8.72 -31.13
CA HIS A 2 18.59 -7.93 -29.89
C HIS A 2 17.48 -6.86 -29.83
N ALA A 3 17.11 -6.45 -28.61
CA ALA A 3 16.20 -5.35 -28.36
C ALA A 3 16.90 -4.32 -27.47
N THR A 4 16.69 -3.04 -27.77
CA THR A 4 17.28 -1.92 -27.01
C THR A 4 16.22 -1.32 -26.12
N LEU A 5 16.54 -1.15 -24.84
CA LEU A 5 15.66 -0.48 -23.89
C LEU A 5 15.66 1.04 -24.12
N PRO A 6 14.55 1.73 -23.79
CA PRO A 6 14.54 3.20 -23.81
C PRO A 6 15.55 3.75 -22.80
N VAL A 7 15.89 5.04 -22.96
CA VAL A 7 16.68 5.76 -21.96
C VAL A 7 15.78 6.06 -20.77
N PHE A 8 16.29 5.79 -19.57
CA PHE A 8 15.61 6.07 -18.30
C PHE A 8 16.33 7.21 -17.58
N ASP A 9 15.58 7.98 -16.79
CA ASP A 9 16.10 9.14 -16.04
C ASP A 9 17.04 8.76 -14.88
N ALA A 10 17.11 7.47 -14.54
CA ALA A 10 17.92 6.94 -13.45
C ALA A 10 18.53 5.58 -13.84
N PRO A 11 19.68 5.20 -13.26
CA PRO A 11 20.30 3.92 -13.53
C PRO A 11 19.40 2.76 -13.07
N LEU A 12 19.49 1.65 -13.80
CA LEU A 12 18.77 0.42 -13.48
C LEU A 12 19.40 -0.24 -12.26
N THR A 13 18.58 -0.75 -11.35
CA THR A 13 19.07 -1.48 -10.16
C THR A 13 18.98 -2.98 -10.33
N SER A 14 18.02 -3.47 -11.12
CA SER A 14 17.83 -4.88 -11.43
C SER A 14 17.06 -5.03 -12.75
N LEU A 15 17.01 -6.26 -13.26
CA LEU A 15 16.22 -6.63 -14.45
C LEU A 15 15.69 -8.04 -14.23
N GLN A 16 14.39 -8.25 -14.42
CA GLN A 16 13.81 -9.59 -14.30
C GLN A 16 12.70 -9.83 -15.29
N PHE A 17 12.82 -10.91 -16.07
CA PHE A 17 11.77 -11.36 -16.98
C PHE A 17 10.64 -11.99 -16.19
N HIS A 18 9.42 -11.66 -16.59
CA HIS A 18 8.25 -12.34 -16.10
C HIS A 18 8.24 -13.80 -16.58
N PRO A 19 8.01 -14.79 -15.70
CA PRO A 19 8.20 -16.21 -16.05
C PRO A 19 7.22 -16.72 -17.11
N TYR A 20 6.03 -16.13 -17.20
CA TYR A 20 4.94 -16.60 -18.09
C TYR A 20 4.50 -15.59 -19.15
N SER A 21 5.13 -14.42 -19.24
CA SER A 21 4.71 -13.37 -20.17
C SER A 21 5.95 -12.73 -20.80
N PRO A 22 5.86 -12.18 -22.02
CA PRO A 22 7.00 -11.56 -22.70
C PRO A 22 7.31 -10.17 -22.13
N THR A 23 7.14 -9.98 -20.82
CA THR A 23 7.38 -8.73 -20.13
C THR A 23 8.65 -8.80 -19.29
N LEU A 24 9.33 -7.66 -19.22
CA LEU A 24 10.54 -7.44 -18.46
C LEU A 24 10.25 -6.30 -17.48
N VAL A 25 10.45 -6.55 -16.19
CA VAL A 25 10.31 -5.52 -15.16
C VAL A 25 11.68 -4.89 -14.92
N ILE A 26 11.70 -3.56 -14.90
CA ILE A 26 12.91 -2.73 -14.94
C ILE A 26 12.85 -1.69 -13.81
N PRO A 27 13.36 -2.02 -12.61
CA PRO A 27 13.51 -1.04 -11.54
C PRO A 27 14.65 -0.06 -11.75
N THR A 28 14.46 1.17 -11.27
CA THR A 28 15.42 2.26 -11.34
C THR A 28 15.78 2.80 -9.96
N ALA A 29 16.94 3.46 -9.86
CA ALA A 29 17.48 3.97 -8.59
C ALA A 29 16.68 5.13 -7.97
N ASN A 30 15.66 5.65 -8.65
CA ASN A 30 14.70 6.62 -8.12
C ASN A 30 13.45 5.95 -7.50
N ASN A 31 13.47 4.63 -7.25
CA ASN A 31 12.34 3.85 -6.72
C ASN A 31 11.10 3.89 -7.61
N VAL A 32 11.31 3.99 -8.92
CA VAL A 32 10.30 3.71 -9.94
C VAL A 32 10.63 2.35 -10.56
N PHE A 33 9.64 1.70 -11.14
CA PHE A 33 9.91 0.57 -12.02
C PHE A 33 9.03 0.67 -13.26
N TYR A 34 9.54 0.09 -14.34
CA TYR A 34 8.90 0.06 -15.64
C TYR A 34 8.61 -1.39 -16.03
N VAL A 35 7.55 -1.59 -16.80
CA VAL A 35 7.20 -2.91 -17.35
C VAL A 35 7.27 -2.79 -18.87
N PHE A 36 8.24 -3.48 -19.46
CA PHE A 36 8.55 -3.44 -20.89
C PHE A 36 8.14 -4.74 -21.57
N ASN A 37 7.36 -4.66 -22.64
CA ASN A 37 7.06 -5.81 -23.47
C ASN A 37 8.17 -6.00 -24.51
N VAL A 38 8.80 -7.16 -24.46
CA VAL A 38 10.02 -7.49 -25.21
C VAL A 38 9.70 -7.81 -26.67
N GLU A 39 8.52 -8.37 -26.95
CA GLU A 39 8.06 -8.70 -28.30
C GLU A 39 7.64 -7.45 -29.06
N THR A 40 6.83 -6.59 -28.43
CA THR A 40 6.38 -5.32 -29.04
C THR A 40 7.43 -4.22 -28.96
N ARG A 41 8.48 -4.43 -28.15
CA ARG A 41 9.61 -3.50 -27.91
C ARG A 41 9.15 -2.14 -27.39
N ARG A 42 8.15 -2.14 -26.51
CA ARG A 42 7.54 -0.93 -25.95
C ARG A 42 7.21 -1.13 -24.48
N LEU A 43 7.17 -0.03 -23.73
CA LEU A 43 6.57 -0.03 -22.40
C LEU A 43 5.10 -0.44 -22.49
N THR A 44 4.67 -1.28 -21.55
CA THR A 44 3.26 -1.65 -21.39
C THR A 44 2.40 -0.43 -21.09
N ASP A 45 1.10 -0.53 -21.34
CA ASP A 45 0.18 0.57 -21.06
C ASP A 45 0.15 0.92 -19.56
N TRP A 46 0.20 -0.10 -18.70
CA TRP A 46 0.36 0.09 -17.25
C TRP A 46 1.57 0.97 -16.92
N SER A 47 2.74 0.66 -17.50
CA SER A 47 3.95 1.43 -17.22
C SER A 47 3.90 2.84 -17.80
N ARG A 48 3.31 3.02 -18.99
CA ARG A 48 3.16 4.35 -19.61
C ARG A 48 2.20 5.25 -18.82
N GLU A 49 1.18 4.67 -18.21
CA GLU A 49 0.19 5.40 -17.42
C GLU A 49 0.72 5.72 -16.01
N TYR A 50 1.28 4.70 -15.35
CA TYR A 50 1.55 4.75 -13.91
C TYR A 50 3.01 4.91 -13.53
N SER A 51 3.99 4.51 -14.36
CA SER A 51 5.41 4.71 -14.05
C SER A 51 5.88 6.16 -14.22
N SER A 52 4.96 7.11 -14.46
CA SER A 52 5.25 8.53 -14.43
C SER A 52 5.27 9.06 -12.99
N ASP A 53 6.14 10.04 -12.71
CA ASP A 53 6.27 10.65 -11.37
C ASP A 53 4.94 11.22 -10.85
N LYS A 54 3.97 11.57 -11.70
CA LYS A 54 2.71 12.20 -11.28
C LYS A 54 1.76 11.25 -10.55
N HIS A 55 1.64 9.99 -10.98
CA HIS A 55 0.69 9.04 -10.40
C HIS A 55 1.32 8.17 -9.32
N PHE A 56 2.62 7.93 -9.41
CA PHE A 56 3.29 6.97 -8.54
C PHE A 56 3.23 7.35 -7.04
N PRO A 57 3.11 6.38 -6.10
CA PRO A 57 2.95 6.70 -4.69
C PRO A 57 4.16 7.41 -4.09
N THR A 58 3.96 8.63 -3.57
CA THR A 58 5.04 9.48 -3.04
C THR A 58 5.83 8.82 -1.93
N LYS A 59 5.15 8.07 -1.05
CA LYS A 59 5.78 7.36 0.06
C LYS A 59 6.71 6.23 -0.42
N PHE A 60 6.44 5.65 -1.58
CA PHE A 60 7.31 4.64 -2.19
C PHE A 60 8.52 5.31 -2.83
N LEU A 61 8.33 6.40 -3.59
CA LEU A 61 9.42 7.18 -4.18
C LEU A 61 10.42 7.67 -3.10
N GLY A 62 9.88 8.12 -1.96
CA GLY A 62 10.66 8.61 -0.82
C GLY A 62 11.39 7.54 0.00
N LEU A 63 11.31 6.26 -0.35
CA LEU A 63 12.06 5.21 0.35
C LEU A 63 13.58 5.43 0.20
N LYS A 64 14.31 5.27 1.31
CA LYS A 64 15.76 5.45 1.30
C LYS A 64 16.43 4.34 0.51
N ASP A 65 16.11 3.09 0.85
CA ASP A 65 16.63 1.91 0.18
C ASP A 65 16.06 1.76 -1.23
N LYS A 66 16.93 1.38 -2.16
CA LYS A 66 16.56 1.17 -3.55
C LYS A 66 16.02 -0.23 -3.77
N ILE A 67 15.22 -0.38 -4.81
CA ILE A 67 14.75 -1.69 -5.26
C ILE A 67 15.97 -2.54 -5.59
N GLN A 68 16.13 -3.65 -4.89
CA GLN A 68 17.25 -4.59 -5.09
C GLN A 68 16.83 -5.78 -5.95
N GLY A 69 15.58 -6.22 -5.82
CA GLY A 69 15.08 -7.34 -6.59
C GLY A 69 13.56 -7.37 -6.68
N ILE A 70 13.11 -8.29 -7.51
CA ILE A 70 11.71 -8.59 -7.77
C ILE A 70 11.53 -10.11 -7.61
N ALA A 71 10.33 -10.52 -7.24
CA ALA A 71 9.91 -11.91 -7.22
C ALA A 71 8.48 -12.01 -7.77
N PHE A 72 8.27 -12.82 -8.81
CA PHE A 72 6.95 -12.99 -9.43
C PHE A 72 6.14 -14.03 -8.68
N ASN A 73 4.88 -13.73 -8.39
CA ASN A 73 4.02 -14.66 -7.69
C ASN A 73 3.54 -15.78 -8.65
N PRO A 74 3.91 -17.05 -8.41
CA PRO A 74 3.51 -18.14 -9.31
C PRO A 74 2.01 -18.44 -9.26
N ALA A 75 1.34 -18.21 -8.12
CA ALA A 75 -0.10 -18.40 -7.97
C ALA A 75 -0.94 -17.29 -8.64
N ARG A 76 -0.37 -16.08 -8.77
CA ARG A 76 -1.06 -14.90 -9.29
C ARG A 76 -0.17 -14.15 -10.27
N ARG A 77 -0.34 -14.49 -11.55
CA ARG A 77 0.55 -14.06 -12.65
C ARG A 77 0.75 -12.54 -12.72
N ASN A 78 -0.27 -11.74 -12.44
CA ASN A 78 -0.14 -10.29 -12.57
C ASN A 78 0.33 -9.60 -11.29
N THR A 79 0.69 -10.37 -10.25
CA THR A 79 1.22 -9.81 -9.01
C THR A 79 2.69 -10.16 -8.83
N LEU A 80 3.42 -9.23 -8.24
CA LEU A 80 4.83 -9.37 -7.94
C LEU A 80 5.17 -8.77 -6.59
N LEU A 81 6.29 -9.21 -6.03
CA LEU A 81 6.91 -8.62 -4.87
C LEU A 81 8.14 -7.84 -5.32
N ILE A 82 8.21 -6.58 -4.96
CA ILE A 82 9.40 -5.74 -5.09
C ILE A 82 10.03 -5.64 -3.71
N TRP A 83 11.34 -5.80 -3.61
CA TRP A 83 12.02 -5.71 -2.33
C TRP A 83 13.29 -4.89 -2.40
N GLY A 84 13.59 -4.23 -1.28
CA GLY A 84 14.87 -3.60 -0.99
C GLY A 84 15.37 -4.07 0.37
N ALA A 85 16.51 -3.55 0.84
CA ALA A 85 17.12 -4.00 2.09
C ALA A 85 16.19 -3.89 3.32
N THR A 86 15.23 -2.97 3.32
CA THR A 86 14.37 -2.68 4.49
C THR A 86 12.87 -2.85 4.22
N TYR A 87 12.47 -3.33 3.04
CA TYR A 87 11.05 -3.46 2.74
C TYR A 87 10.76 -4.54 1.71
N LEU A 88 9.54 -5.06 1.82
CA LEU A 88 8.83 -5.83 0.80
C LEU A 88 7.60 -5.03 0.38
N CYS A 89 7.35 -4.97 -0.92
CA CYS A 89 6.19 -4.31 -1.50
C CYS A 89 5.46 -5.30 -2.39
N HIS A 90 4.22 -5.61 -2.08
CA HIS A 90 3.34 -6.30 -3.02
C HIS A 90 2.76 -5.29 -4.01
N VAL A 91 2.76 -5.66 -5.28
CA VAL A 91 2.18 -4.88 -6.39
C VAL A 91 1.39 -5.81 -7.30
N ASP A 92 0.22 -5.37 -7.71
CA ASP A 92 -0.68 -5.94 -8.71
C ASP A 92 -0.65 -5.09 -9.97
N LEU A 93 -0.26 -5.68 -11.10
CA LEU A 93 -0.17 -5.02 -12.40
C LEU A 93 -1.52 -4.89 -13.12
N ASP A 94 -2.58 -5.53 -12.62
CA ASP A 94 -3.94 -5.33 -13.15
C ASP A 94 -4.63 -4.11 -12.55
N GLN A 95 -4.09 -3.57 -11.45
CA GLN A 95 -4.65 -2.42 -10.74
C GLN A 95 -3.80 -1.17 -10.98
N GLY A 96 -4.44 0.00 -10.92
CA GLY A 96 -3.72 1.27 -10.88
C GLY A 96 -2.85 1.39 -9.62
N VAL A 97 -1.93 2.35 -9.60
CA VAL A 97 -1.04 2.57 -8.43
C VAL A 97 -1.76 3.01 -7.15
N GLY A 98 -3.05 3.37 -7.24
CA GLY A 98 -3.85 3.91 -6.15
C GLY A 98 -3.57 5.39 -5.90
N ASP A 99 -4.02 5.89 -4.74
CA ASP A 99 -3.85 7.29 -4.38
C ASP A 99 -2.38 7.64 -4.08
N ARG A 100 -1.91 8.78 -4.60
CA ARG A 100 -0.52 9.27 -4.49
C ARG A 100 -0.06 9.39 -3.03
N ASN A 101 -1.00 9.67 -2.12
CA ASN A 101 -0.76 9.87 -0.69
C ASN A 101 -1.21 8.68 0.17
N ALA A 102 -1.58 7.55 -0.44
CA ALA A 102 -2.10 6.37 0.24
C ALA A 102 -1.17 5.87 1.37
N ILE A 103 -1.76 5.24 2.40
CA ILE A 103 -1.00 4.58 3.46
C ILE A 103 -0.54 3.21 2.97
N LEU A 104 0.69 3.14 2.50
CA LEU A 104 1.25 1.90 1.93
C LEU A 104 1.61 0.86 3.00
N ASN A 105 2.04 1.30 4.19
CA ASN A 105 2.44 0.40 5.26
C ASN A 105 1.21 -0.36 5.80
N VAL A 106 1.20 -1.67 5.58
CA VAL A 106 0.05 -2.54 5.88
C VAL A 106 -0.35 -2.47 7.36
N SER A 107 0.63 -2.48 8.27
CA SER A 107 0.37 -2.42 9.72
C SER A 107 -0.21 -1.07 10.14
N LYS A 108 0.28 0.03 9.55
CA LYS A 108 -0.24 1.38 9.82
C LYS A 108 -1.66 1.54 9.27
N ARG A 109 -1.93 1.08 8.04
CA ARG A 109 -3.25 1.11 7.43
C ARG A 109 -4.28 0.36 8.28
N LYS A 110 -4.00 -0.89 8.63
CA LYS A 110 -4.86 -1.70 9.52
C LYS A 110 -5.16 -1.03 10.87
N ARG A 111 -4.26 -0.18 11.39
CA ARG A 111 -4.52 0.58 12.63
C ARG A 111 -5.47 1.75 12.40
N VAL A 112 -5.34 2.44 11.26
CA VAL A 112 -6.23 3.55 10.88
C VAL A 112 -7.64 3.01 10.61
N ASP A 113 -7.76 1.91 9.86
CA ASP A 113 -9.05 1.30 9.54
C ASP A 113 -9.80 0.90 10.82
N ARG A 114 -9.13 0.23 11.76
CA ARG A 114 -9.72 -0.11 13.07
C ARG A 114 -10.18 1.13 13.86
N ALA A 115 -9.40 2.21 13.85
CA ALA A 115 -9.78 3.44 14.52
C ALA A 115 -11.00 4.10 13.85
N LYS A 116 -11.07 4.09 12.51
CA LYS A 116 -12.24 4.56 11.76
C LYS A 116 -13.49 3.73 12.11
N ASP A 117 -13.37 2.41 12.16
CA ASP A 117 -14.46 1.50 12.51
C ASP A 117 -14.99 1.74 13.93
N GLU A 118 -14.08 1.94 14.90
CA GLU A 118 -14.44 2.27 16.27
C GLU A 118 -15.20 3.60 16.36
N ILE A 119 -14.72 4.64 15.64
CA ILE A 119 -15.41 5.93 15.57
C ILE A 119 -16.80 5.77 14.93
N ARG A 120 -16.91 5.00 13.84
CA ARG A 120 -18.18 4.73 13.16
C ARG A 120 -19.17 4.03 14.08
N LYS A 121 -18.71 3.02 14.84
CA LYS A 121 -19.53 2.31 15.82
C LYS A 121 -20.00 3.25 16.95
N GLN A 122 -19.10 4.07 17.49
CA GLN A 122 -19.46 5.05 18.52
C GLN A 122 -20.47 6.09 18.02
N GLN A 123 -20.32 6.57 16.77
CA GLN A 123 -21.27 7.49 16.15
C GLN A 123 -22.65 6.85 15.96
N LEU A 124 -22.68 5.58 15.51
CA LEU A 124 -23.92 4.82 15.34
C LEU A 124 -24.63 4.61 16.68
N GLU A 125 -23.90 4.21 17.73
CA GLU A 125 -24.45 4.04 19.08
C GLU A 125 -25.00 5.35 19.65
N ARG A 126 -24.28 6.47 19.48
CA ARG A 126 -24.76 7.80 19.90
C ARG A 126 -26.04 8.20 19.17
N ARG A 127 -26.09 7.92 17.86
CA ARG A 127 -27.26 8.21 17.03
C ARG A 127 -28.46 7.35 17.44
N MET A 128 -28.26 6.05 17.64
CA MET A 128 -29.31 5.13 18.09
C MET A 128 -29.89 5.57 19.45
N LYS A 129 -29.04 5.92 20.42
CA LYS A 129 -29.49 6.45 21.72
C LYS A 129 -30.30 7.74 21.58
N ARG A 130 -29.91 8.63 20.66
CA ARG A 130 -30.63 9.88 20.39
C ARG A 130 -32.03 9.64 19.82
N TYR A 131 -32.18 8.72 18.86
CA TYR A 131 -33.49 8.37 18.28
C TYR A 131 -34.40 7.65 19.28
N ALA A 132 -33.85 6.73 20.07
CA ALA A 132 -34.59 6.05 21.13
C ALA A 132 -35.14 7.04 22.17
N ALA A 133 -34.35 8.05 22.57
CA ALA A 133 -34.80 9.10 23.49
C ALA A 133 -35.94 9.99 22.92
N LEU A 134 -36.09 10.03 21.59
CA LEU A 134 -37.16 10.74 20.89
C LEU A 134 -38.38 9.84 20.59
N GLY A 135 -38.34 8.57 21.03
CA GLY A 135 -39.40 7.59 20.76
C GLY A 135 -39.47 7.13 19.30
N ILE A 136 -38.39 7.30 18.54
CA ILE A 136 -38.31 6.90 17.13
C ILE A 136 -37.59 5.55 17.06
N ASP A 137 -38.35 4.48 16.86
CA ASP A 137 -37.87 3.11 16.69
C ASP A 137 -38.74 2.39 15.63
N PRO A 138 -38.17 1.84 14.54
CA PRO A 138 -36.75 1.72 14.21
C PRO A 138 -36.06 3.04 13.86
N MET A 139 -34.74 3.09 14.09
CA MET A 139 -33.90 4.22 13.69
C MET A 139 -34.00 4.45 12.16
N PRO A 140 -34.30 5.66 11.69
CA PRO A 140 -34.47 5.92 10.28
C PRO A 140 -33.15 5.82 9.53
N GLU A 141 -33.22 5.30 8.31
CA GLU A 141 -32.10 5.24 7.37
C GLU A 141 -31.71 6.65 6.92
N LEU A 142 -30.43 6.83 6.58
CA LEU A 142 -29.95 8.09 6.01
C LEU A 142 -30.09 8.01 4.51
N GLU A 143 -30.92 8.86 3.91
CA GLU A 143 -30.85 9.11 2.47
C GLU A 143 -29.83 10.22 2.22
N SER A 144 -28.79 9.96 1.42
CA SER A 144 -27.74 10.95 1.10
C SER A 144 -27.03 11.57 2.33
N GLY A 145 -26.90 10.80 3.42
CA GLY A 145 -26.25 11.28 4.65
C GLY A 145 -27.10 12.21 5.53
N LYS A 146 -28.39 12.38 5.22
CA LYS A 146 -29.35 13.12 6.04
C LYS A 146 -30.58 12.27 6.33
N ALA A 147 -31.10 12.38 7.56
CA ALA A 147 -32.38 11.82 7.94
C ALA A 147 -33.24 12.97 8.48
N VAL A 148 -34.38 13.20 7.84
CA VAL A 148 -35.38 14.17 8.29
C VAL A 148 -36.52 13.39 8.92
N VAL A 149 -36.77 13.59 10.21
CA VAL A 149 -37.88 13.00 10.93
C VAL A 149 -38.85 14.08 11.36
N VAL A 150 -40.12 13.89 11.08
CA VAL A 150 -41.19 14.79 11.50
C VAL A 150 -41.94 14.15 12.65
N LEU A 151 -41.91 14.78 13.82
CA LEU A 151 -42.68 14.38 15.00
C LEU A 151 -43.90 15.30 15.14
N ASP A 152 -45.10 14.71 15.18
CA ASP A 152 -46.33 15.43 15.50
C ASP A 152 -46.67 15.27 16.98
N GLY A 153 -46.64 16.37 17.74
CA GLY A 153 -46.95 16.38 19.17
C GLY A 153 -48.06 17.36 19.53
N LYS A 154 -48.58 17.25 20.77
CA LYS A 154 -49.63 18.14 21.31
C LYS A 154 -49.27 19.64 21.33
N LYS A 155 -47.98 19.99 21.18
CA LYS A 155 -47.46 21.37 21.14
C LYS A 155 -47.09 21.84 19.72
N GLY A 156 -47.40 21.08 18.67
CA GLY A 156 -47.10 21.39 17.27
C GLY A 156 -46.17 20.38 16.59
N ARG A 157 -45.91 20.63 15.30
CA ARG A 157 -45.11 19.79 14.40
C ARG A 157 -43.62 20.13 14.54
N GLN A 158 -42.79 19.15 14.89
CA GLN A 158 -41.36 19.35 15.12
C GLN A 158 -40.54 18.55 14.09
N VAL A 159 -39.73 19.25 13.30
CA VAL A 159 -38.85 18.63 12.29
C VAL A 159 -37.46 18.47 12.88
N LEU A 160 -36.99 17.22 12.95
CA LEU A 160 -35.66 16.84 13.41
C LEU A 160 -34.83 16.42 12.21
N THR A 161 -33.77 17.16 11.93
CA THR A 161 -32.78 16.77 10.92
C THR A 161 -31.56 16.21 11.64
N ALA A 162 -31.31 14.92 11.48
CA ALA A 162 -30.01 14.34 11.80
C ALA A 162 -29.18 14.33 10.52
N ALA A 163 -28.18 15.21 10.45
CA ALA A 163 -27.12 15.10 9.48
C ALA A 163 -25.95 14.37 10.13
N THR A 164 -25.48 13.30 9.51
CA THR A 164 -24.09 12.88 9.73
C THR A 164 -23.23 13.84 8.94
N ASN A 165 -22.22 14.47 9.56
CA ASN A 165 -21.22 15.21 8.81
C ASN A 165 -20.58 14.22 7.82
N HIS A 166 -20.90 14.39 6.54
CA HIS A 166 -20.30 13.72 5.37
C HIS A 166 -19.77 12.30 5.65
N LEU A 167 -20.68 11.32 5.66
CA LEU A 167 -20.30 10.03 5.12
C LEU A 167 -20.43 10.18 3.60
N GLU A 168 -19.44 10.83 2.99
CA GLU A 168 -19.19 10.59 1.57
C GLU A 168 -19.09 9.07 1.42
N GLU A 169 -19.75 8.50 0.42
CA GLU A 169 -19.49 7.13 0.01
C GLU A 169 -17.98 7.06 -0.29
N GLU A 170 -17.19 6.67 0.72
CA GLU A 170 -15.75 6.51 0.58
C GLU A 170 -15.61 5.47 -0.53
N LYS A 171 -15.17 5.90 -1.72
CA LYS A 171 -14.72 5.00 -2.77
C LYS A 171 -13.81 3.98 -2.10
N GLU A 172 -14.05 2.70 -2.36
CA GLU A 172 -13.12 1.65 -1.91
C GLU A 172 -11.71 2.08 -2.35
N GLU A 173 -10.86 2.36 -1.37
CA GLU A 173 -9.49 2.78 -1.63
C GLU A 173 -8.79 1.59 -2.34
N GLU A 174 -8.44 1.76 -3.61
CA GLU A 174 -7.66 0.75 -4.34
C GLU A 174 -6.25 0.67 -3.76
N PHE A 175 -5.97 -0.40 -3.04
CA PHE A 175 -4.72 -0.62 -2.33
C PHE A 175 -3.77 -1.53 -3.10
N ASN A 176 -3.15 -0.99 -4.15
CA ASN A 176 -2.20 -1.76 -4.93
C ASN A 176 -0.84 -1.93 -4.21
N PHE A 177 -0.21 -0.82 -3.82
CA PHE A 177 1.13 -0.83 -3.22
C PHE A 177 1.07 -1.13 -1.72
N GLN A 178 1.48 -2.34 -1.33
CA GLN A 178 1.42 -2.79 0.06
C GLN A 178 2.82 -3.03 0.63
N LEU A 179 3.27 -2.11 1.47
CA LEU A 179 4.59 -2.16 2.10
C LEU A 179 4.59 -2.93 3.43
N LEU A 180 5.57 -3.80 3.57
CA LEU A 180 5.88 -4.58 4.75
C LEU A 180 7.34 -4.33 5.17
N HIS A 181 7.55 -3.94 6.42
CA HIS A 181 8.88 -3.68 7.01
C HIS A 181 9.25 -4.70 8.09
N LYS A 182 8.65 -5.90 8.05
CA LYS A 182 8.81 -6.91 9.10
C LYS A 182 10.18 -7.58 9.09
N PHE A 183 10.78 -7.74 7.91
CA PHE A 183 11.99 -8.51 7.68
C PHE A 183 13.11 -7.54 7.31
N GLN A 184 14.17 -7.44 8.13
CA GLN A 184 15.23 -6.45 7.95
C GLN A 184 16.54 -6.88 8.67
N PRO A 185 17.71 -6.79 8.01
CA PRO A 185 17.91 -6.41 6.61
C PRO A 185 17.70 -7.60 5.66
N LEU A 186 16.97 -7.37 4.56
CA LEU A 186 16.74 -8.34 3.50
C LEU A 186 17.98 -8.48 2.61
N MET A 187 18.36 -9.72 2.33
CA MET A 187 19.37 -10.06 1.33
C MET A 187 18.77 -10.65 0.06
N PHE A 188 17.70 -11.43 0.19
CA PHE A 188 17.08 -12.11 -0.93
C PHE A 188 15.64 -12.48 -0.59
N VAL A 189 14.75 -12.36 -1.57
CA VAL A 189 13.36 -12.81 -1.50
C VAL A 189 12.95 -13.41 -2.84
N ASP A 190 12.38 -14.61 -2.81
CA ASP A 190 11.78 -15.24 -4.00
C ASP A 190 10.75 -16.31 -3.64
N PHE A 191 9.88 -16.64 -4.59
CA PHE A 191 8.90 -17.71 -4.45
C PHE A 191 9.53 -19.07 -4.73
N VAL A 192 9.23 -20.04 -3.88
CA VAL A 192 9.59 -21.46 -4.08
C VAL A 192 8.40 -22.27 -4.58
N GLY A 193 7.20 -21.70 -4.50
CA GLY A 193 5.94 -22.31 -4.96
C GLY A 193 4.77 -21.36 -4.73
N ASP A 194 3.57 -21.79 -5.12
CA ASP A 194 2.33 -20.99 -5.16
C ASP A 194 2.02 -20.24 -3.85
N ASN A 195 2.24 -20.90 -2.71
CA ASN A 195 1.95 -20.35 -1.39
C ASN A 195 3.17 -20.33 -0.47
N SER A 196 4.38 -20.37 -1.04
CA SER A 196 5.62 -20.44 -0.27
C SER A 196 6.66 -19.45 -0.79
N LEU A 197 7.14 -18.61 0.12
CA LEU A 197 8.13 -17.57 -0.12
C LEU A 197 9.36 -17.85 0.75
N VAL A 198 10.55 -17.73 0.17
CA VAL A 198 11.81 -17.70 0.92
C VAL A 198 12.21 -16.26 1.12
N VAL A 199 12.52 -15.91 2.37
CA VAL A 199 13.01 -14.61 2.80
C VAL A 199 14.32 -14.82 3.54
N ILE A 200 15.40 -14.25 3.04
CA ILE A 200 16.74 -14.37 3.62
C ILE A 200 17.13 -13.03 4.25
N GLU A 201 17.43 -13.05 5.54
CA GLU A 201 17.92 -11.90 6.31
C GLU A 201 19.37 -12.09 6.76
N LEU A 202 20.11 -10.99 6.87
CA LEU A 202 21.45 -10.98 7.46
C LEU A 202 21.58 -9.89 8.54
N PRO A 203 21.06 -10.15 9.75
CA PRO A 203 21.15 -9.19 10.85
C PRO A 203 22.59 -8.80 11.17
N PHE A 204 22.82 -7.51 11.44
CA PHE A 204 24.15 -6.97 11.68
C PHE A 204 24.89 -7.69 12.83
N ILE A 205 24.18 -8.14 13.86
CA ILE A 205 24.79 -8.88 14.98
C ILE A 205 25.45 -10.20 14.52
N LYS A 206 24.90 -10.86 13.49
CA LYS A 206 25.49 -12.07 12.90
C LYS A 206 26.75 -11.72 12.14
N ILE A 207 26.77 -10.58 11.44
CA ILE A 207 27.96 -10.07 10.76
C ILE A 207 29.06 -9.77 11.80
N LEU A 208 28.71 -9.06 12.88
CA LEU A 208 29.65 -8.71 13.95
C LEU A 208 30.34 -9.95 14.55
N SER A 209 29.61 -11.06 14.72
CA SER A 209 30.18 -12.30 15.26
C SER A 209 31.28 -12.92 14.38
N GLY A 210 31.27 -12.62 13.07
CA GLY A 210 32.29 -13.07 12.12
C GLY A 210 33.40 -12.05 11.85
N LEU A 211 33.27 -10.82 12.36
CA LEU A 211 34.29 -9.80 12.20
C LEU A 211 35.42 -9.99 13.24
N PRO A 212 36.66 -9.62 12.90
CA PRO A 212 37.74 -9.57 13.88
C PRO A 212 37.36 -8.64 15.05
N PRO A 213 37.93 -8.87 16.25
CA PRO A 213 37.64 -8.05 17.42
C PRO A 213 37.83 -6.57 17.09
N SER A 214 36.84 -5.76 17.43
CA SER A 214 36.88 -4.31 17.21
C SER A 214 37.99 -3.69 18.06
N TYR A 215 38.67 -2.69 17.51
CA TYR A 215 39.61 -1.90 18.29
C TYR A 215 38.86 -1.10 19.36
N TYR A 216 39.21 -1.31 20.63
CA TYR A 216 38.59 -0.60 21.74
C TYR A 216 39.15 0.84 21.81
N ARG A 217 38.28 1.84 21.67
CA ARG A 217 38.61 3.22 22.00
C ARG A 217 38.06 3.52 23.39
N ALA A 218 38.96 3.80 24.34
CA ALA A 218 38.54 4.31 25.64
C ALA A 218 37.79 5.63 25.45
N SER A 219 36.54 5.68 25.92
CA SER A 219 35.76 6.91 25.97
C SER A 219 36.15 7.66 27.24
N TYR A 220 37.11 8.58 27.13
CA TYR A 220 37.36 9.53 28.19
C TYR A 220 36.24 10.58 28.14
N GLY A 221 35.44 10.67 29.20
CA GLY A 221 34.30 11.57 29.29
C GLY A 221 34.73 13.05 29.19
N THR A 222 33.85 13.85 28.57
CA THR A 222 33.87 15.32 28.54
C THR A 222 33.39 15.92 29.84
#